data_AF-A0A540W1W0-F1
#
_entry.id   AF-A0A540W1W0-F1
#
_cell.length_a   1.000
_cell.length_b   1.000
_cell.length_c   1.000
_cell.angle_alpha   90.00
_cell.angle_beta   90.00
_cell.angle_gamma   90.00
#
_symmetry.space_group_name_H-M   'P 1'
#
loop_
_entity.id
_entity.type
_entity.pdbx_description
1 polymer ?
#
loop_
_entity_poly.entity_id
_entity_poly.type
_entity_poly.pdbx_seq_one_letter_code
_entity_poly.pdbx_strand_id
1 'polypeptide(L)' 'MTSRYQAHIAPQRADAEFALDHLRTTLALDGLALPSCGLAGPSFTTGTVLVELGRARADVVLRIADLLLAGITAQEQ' A
#
# COMPACT_ATOMS: atom_id res chain seq x y z
N MET A 1 -6.73 -14.66 -23.61
CA MET A 1 -6.16 -15.71 -22.73
C MET A 1 -5.23 -15.04 -21.74
N THR A 2 -5.62 -14.96 -20.47
CA THR A 2 -4.79 -14.40 -19.40
C THR A 2 -3.69 -15.40 -19.05
N SER A 3 -2.43 -14.97 -19.03
CA SER A 3 -1.32 -15.85 -18.64
C SER A 3 -1.45 -16.25 -17.16
N ARG A 4 -1.07 -17.49 -16.79
CA ARG A 4 -1.05 -17.94 -15.37
C ARG A 4 -0.25 -16.99 -14.47
N TYR A 5 0.78 -16.35 -15.02
CA TYR A 5 1.55 -15.29 -14.35
C TYR A 5 0.70 -14.07 -14.00
N GLN A 6 -0.12 -13.59 -14.94
CA GLN A 6 -1.01 -12.44 -14.73
C GLN A 6 -2.12 -12.75 -13.71
N ALA A 7 -2.62 -13.99 -13.70
CA ALA A 7 -3.64 -14.42 -12.74
C ALA A 7 -3.14 -14.43 -11.28
N HIS A 8 -1.84 -14.67 -11.04
CA HIS A 8 -1.26 -14.61 -9.70
C HIS A 8 -0.93 -13.18 -9.23
N ILE A 9 -0.64 -12.27 -10.16
CA ILE A 9 -0.26 -10.89 -9.83
C ILE A 9 -1.47 -10.00 -9.56
N ALA A 10 -2.57 -10.22 -10.28
CA ALA A 10 -3.78 -9.41 -10.15
C ALA A 10 -4.27 -9.22 -8.69
N PRO A 11 -4.41 -10.27 -7.85
CA PRO A 11 -4.82 -10.08 -6.45
C PRO A 11 -3.77 -9.32 -5.63
N GLN A 12 -2.48 -9.62 -5.80
CA GLN A 12 -1.40 -8.94 -5.06
C GLN A 12 -1.30 -7.46 -5.43
N ARG A 13 -1.60 -7.13 -6.69
CA ARG A 13 -1.69 -5.75 -7.14
C ARG A 13 -2.87 -5.03 -6.48
N ALA A 14 -4.05 -5.65 -6.47
CA ALA A 14 -5.23 -5.07 -5.82
C ALA A 14 -4.99 -4.82 -4.32
N ASP A 15 -4.36 -5.76 -3.62
CA ASP A 15 -4.01 -5.60 -2.21
C ASP A 15 -3.04 -4.43 -1.98
N ALA A 16 -2.03 -4.30 -2.85
CA ALA A 16 -1.06 -3.21 -2.76
C ALA A 16 -1.68 -1.85 -3.13
N GLU A 17 -2.58 -1.80 -4.13
CA GLU A 17 -3.36 -0.61 -4.48
C GLU A 17 -4.23 -0.15 -3.29
N PHE A 18 -4.96 -1.08 -2.68
CA PHE A 18 -5.76 -0.80 -1.50
C PHE A 18 -4.92 -0.28 -0.32
N ALA A 19 -3.79 -0.96 -0.03
CA ALA A 19 -2.90 -0.54 1.05
C ALA A 19 -2.32 0.88 0.83
N LEU A 20 -1.93 1.20 -0.40
CA LEU A 20 -1.41 2.52 -0.75
C LEU A 20 -2.49 3.60 -0.65
N ASP A 21 -3.72 3.31 -1.10
CA ASP A 21 -4.85 4.24 -1.02
C ASP A 21 -5.25 4.53 0.42
N HIS A 22 -5.32 3.49 1.26
CA HIS A 22 -5.59 3.62 2.70
C HIS A 22 -4.53 4.49 3.38
N LEU A 23 -3.23 4.23 3.13
CA LEU A 23 -2.14 5.06 3.67
C LEU A 23 -2.26 6.53 3.23
N ARG A 24 -2.53 6.78 1.95
CA ARG A 24 -2.68 8.15 1.44
C ARG A 24 -3.86 8.87 2.07
N THR A 25 -4.99 8.18 2.24
CA THR A 25 -6.18 8.72 2.88
C THR A 25 -5.90 9.06 4.34
N THR A 26 -5.23 8.17 5.08
CA THR A 26 -4.84 8.45 6.48
C THR A 26 -3.92 9.66 6.60
N LEU A 27 -2.89 9.75 5.76
CA LEU A 27 -1.97 10.89 5.78
C LEU A 27 -2.68 12.22 5.47
N ALA A 28 -3.65 12.19 4.55
CA ALA A 28 -4.41 13.37 4.16
C ALA A 28 -5.26 13.94 5.31
N LEU A 29 -5.66 13.12 6.30
CA LEU A 29 -6.38 13.60 7.49
C LEU A 29 -5.56 14.62 8.29
N ASP A 30 -4.23 14.50 8.28
CA ASP A 30 -3.30 15.43 8.95
C ASP A 30 -2.60 16.38 7.96
N GLY A 31 -3.14 16.51 6.73
CA GLY A 31 -2.58 17.39 5.70
C GLY A 31 -1.23 16.94 5.12
N LEU A 32 -0.81 15.70 5.38
CA LEU A 32 0.42 15.11 4.85
C LEU A 32 0.17 14.44 3.49
N ALA A 33 1.20 14.45 2.64
CA ALA A 33 1.18 13.76 1.35
C ALA A 33 2.53 13.11 1.04
N LEU A 34 2.49 11.94 0.40
CA LEU A 34 3.65 11.25 -0.16
C LEU A 34 3.54 11.19 -1.69
N PRO A 35 3.87 12.28 -2.41
CA PRO A 35 3.61 12.39 -3.85
C PRO A 35 4.42 11.39 -4.69
N SER A 36 5.55 10.92 -4.19
CA SER A 36 6.41 9.92 -4.84
C SER A 36 6.05 8.47 -4.49
N CYS A 37 5.17 8.23 -3.51
CA CYS A 37 4.85 6.88 -3.07
C CYS A 37 3.87 6.24 -4.06
N GLY A 38 4.30 5.16 -4.71
CA GLY A 38 3.54 4.41 -5.70
C GLY A 38 3.66 2.90 -5.48
N LEU A 39 3.38 2.13 -6.52
CA LEU A 39 3.60 0.69 -6.52
C LEU A 39 4.90 0.36 -7.25
N ALA A 40 5.68 -0.52 -6.67
CA ALA A 40 6.76 -1.20 -7.35
C ALA A 40 6.16 -2.17 -8.36
N GLY A 41 6.75 -2.25 -9.55
CA GLY A 41 6.43 -3.31 -10.50
C GLY A 41 6.60 -4.70 -9.89
N PRO A 42 5.90 -5.73 -10.39
CA PRO A 42 6.00 -7.08 -9.85
C PRO A 42 7.46 -7.56 -9.90
N SER A 43 7.93 -8.14 -8.81
CA SER A 43 9.24 -8.79 -8.77
C SER A 43 9.32 -9.88 -9.83
N PHE A 44 10.40 -9.90 -10.62
CA PHE A 44 10.63 -10.94 -11.64
C PHE A 44 10.73 -12.34 -11.05
N THR A 45 11.19 -12.48 -9.81
CA THR A 45 11.43 -13.79 -9.18
C THR A 45 10.23 -14.32 -8.38
N THR A 46 9.43 -13.43 -7.79
CA THR A 46 8.33 -13.82 -6.88
C THR A 46 6.95 -13.38 -7.37
N GLY A 47 6.86 -12.53 -8.40
CA GLY A 47 5.62 -11.89 -8.85
C GLY A 47 5.06 -10.86 -7.86
N THR A 48 5.72 -10.64 -6.72
CA THR A 48 5.21 -9.79 -5.64
C THR A 48 5.14 -8.33 -6.05
N VAL A 49 3.96 -7.73 -5.88
CA VAL A 49 3.74 -6.28 -5.99
C VAL A 49 3.95 -5.66 -4.61
N LEU A 50 4.78 -4.62 -4.55
CA LEU A 50 5.18 -3.94 -3.32
C LEU A 50 4.84 -2.47 -3.43
N VAL A 51 4.80 -1.77 -2.30
CA VAL A 51 4.66 -0.31 -2.25
C VAL A 51 6.06 0.33 -2.22
N GLU A 52 6.25 1.43 -2.95
CA GLU A 52 7.50 2.23 -3.00
C GLU A 52 7.73 3.04 -1.70
N LEU A 53 7.52 2.36 -0.57
CA LEU A 53 7.83 2.79 0.79
C LEU A 53 8.91 1.84 1.33
N GLY A 54 10.10 1.89 0.72
CA GLY A 54 11.17 0.93 1.01
C GLY A 54 10.86 -0.50 0.56
N ARG A 55 10.04 -0.67 -0.50
CA ARG A 55 9.57 -1.98 -1.00
C ARG A 55 8.76 -2.76 0.04
N ALA A 56 7.91 -2.06 0.79
CA ALA A 56 7.05 -2.67 1.79
C ALA A 56 5.94 -3.53 1.15
N ARG A 57 5.59 -4.62 1.84
CA ARG A 57 4.42 -5.44 1.48
C ARG A 57 3.12 -4.71 1.85
N ALA A 58 2.04 -5.02 1.15
CA ALA A 58 0.71 -4.44 1.36
C ALA A 58 0.23 -4.56 2.82
N ASP A 59 0.41 -5.72 3.45
CA ASP A 59 0.03 -5.97 4.84
C ASP A 59 0.79 -5.11 5.85
N VAL A 60 2.07 -4.86 5.59
CA VAL A 60 2.89 -3.96 6.42
C VAL A 60 2.42 -2.51 6.26
N VAL A 61 2.14 -2.09 5.03
CA VAL A 61 1.65 -0.73 4.73
C VAL A 61 0.30 -0.47 5.39
N LEU A 62 -0.63 -1.44 5.32
CA LEU A 62 -1.91 -1.34 6.02
C LEU A 62 -1.73 -1.16 7.53
N ARG A 63 -0.87 -1.97 8.15
CA ARG A 63 -0.59 -1.85 9.59
C ARG A 63 0.00 -0.49 9.96
N ILE A 64 0.84 0.11 9.10
CA ILE A 64 1.36 1.46 9.31
C ILE A 64 0.23 2.49 9.24
N ALA A 65 -0.62 2.41 8.21
CA ALA A 65 -1.76 3.30 8.05
C ALA A 65 -2.72 3.21 9.24
N ASP A 66 -3.03 2.01 9.72
CA ASP A 66 -3.90 1.82 10.90
C ASP A 66 -3.30 2.42 12.17
N LEU A 67 -1.98 2.28 12.37
CA LEU A 67 -1.28 2.91 13.51
C LEU A 67 -1.31 4.44 13.44
N LEU A 68 -1.12 5.01 12.25
CA LEU A 68 -1.20 6.46 12.04
C LEU A 68 -2.61 6.97 12.29
N LEU A 69 -3.63 6.28 11.77
CA LEU A 69 -5.04 6.63 11.98
C LEU A 69 -5.40 6.62 13.46
N ALA A 70 -4.99 5.58 14.20
CA ALA A 70 -5.20 5.51 15.64
C ALA A 70 -4.52 6.67 16.38
N GLY A 71 -3.32 7.07 15.96
CA GLY A 71 -2.61 8.22 16.50
C GLY A 71 -3.37 9.53 16.27
N ILE A 72 -3.79 9.79 15.03
CA ILE A 72 -4.54 11.00 14.65
C ILE A 72 -5.84 11.09 15.46
N THR A 73 -6.63 10.02 15.48
CA THR A 73 -7.91 10.00 16.22
C THR A 73 -7.73 10.20 17.73
N ALA A 74 -6.62 9.74 18.31
CA ALA A 74 -6.33 9.95 19.73
C ALA A 74 -5.98 11.42 20.08
N GLN A 75 -5.54 12.23 19.12
CA GLN A 75 -5.25 13.66 19.33
C GLN A 75 -6.50 14.54 19.29
N GLU A 76 -7.60 14.06 18.71
CA GLU A 76 -8.88 14.78 18.63
C GLU A 76 -9.75 14.62 19.90
N GLN A 77 -9.29 13.84 20.89
CA GLN A 77 -9.97 13.59 22.17
C GLN A 77 -9.41 14.45 23.30
#